data_AF-A0A9E5TMA6-F1
#
_entry.id   AF-A0A9E5TMA6-F1
#
_cell.length_a   1.000
_cell.length_b   1.000
_cell.length_c   1.000
_cell.angle_alpha   90.00
_cell.angle_beta   90.00
_cell.angle_gamma   90.00
#
_symmetry.space_group_name_H-M   'P 1'
#
loop_
_entity.id
_entity.type
_entity.pdbx_description
1 polymer ?
#
loop_
_entity_poly.entity_id
_entity_poly.type
_entity_poly.pdbx_seq_one_letter_code
_entity_poly.pdbx_strand_id
1 'polypeptide(L)'
;MIISNSPDFTAAAWEPFQAEKAWTLAPDPKTDVAIVYVKYRDEQGLESTIETDGIRVMPSGSLGSIKGKGLLEGQTDHSGILVMAPDNSFVQATFTTEAGDFLLADLLPGQYNLLLTRPSYLPQEVTGVTVNAGEVTDIGTITLVRE
;
A
#
# COMPACT_ATOMS: atom_id res chain seq x y z
N MET A 1 -23.58 13.61 -12.81
CA MET A 1 -22.86 12.32 -12.92
C MET A 1 -23.78 11.18 -12.51
N ILE A 2 -23.51 9.98 -12.97
CA ILE A 2 -24.12 8.74 -12.47
C ILE A 2 -22.96 7.78 -12.16
N ILE A 3 -22.99 7.17 -10.98
CA ILE A 3 -21.91 6.33 -10.45
C ILE A 3 -22.49 5.02 -9.93
N SER A 4 -21.82 3.89 -10.15
CA SER A 4 -22.33 2.56 -9.84
C SER A 4 -21.20 1.54 -9.64
N ASN A 5 -21.46 0.48 -8.89
CA ASN A 5 -20.63 -0.74 -8.85
C ASN A 5 -20.93 -1.70 -10.01
N SER A 6 -21.93 -1.38 -10.84
CA SER A 6 -22.39 -2.20 -11.96
C SER A 6 -22.35 -1.41 -13.27
N PRO A 7 -21.85 -2.00 -14.37
CA PRO A 7 -21.63 -1.31 -15.64
C PRO A 7 -22.90 -0.85 -16.36
N ASP A 8 -24.05 -1.40 -15.97
CA ASP A 8 -25.37 -1.12 -16.55
C ASP A 8 -26.12 0.02 -15.84
N PHE A 9 -25.60 0.51 -14.72
CA PHE A 9 -26.18 1.60 -13.93
C PHE A 9 -27.66 1.40 -13.53
N THR A 10 -28.16 0.17 -13.55
CA THR A 10 -29.60 -0.14 -13.37
C THR A 10 -30.15 0.27 -12.00
N ALA A 11 -29.29 0.30 -10.97
CA ALA A 11 -29.62 0.74 -9.62
C ALA A 11 -29.16 2.18 -9.31
N ALA A 12 -28.58 2.91 -10.27
CA ALA A 12 -28.01 4.23 -10.07
C ALA A 12 -28.93 5.33 -10.64
N ALA A 13 -28.83 6.53 -10.07
CA ALA A 13 -29.56 7.70 -10.53
C ALA A 13 -28.59 8.85 -10.84
N TRP A 14 -28.99 9.71 -11.78
CA TRP A 14 -28.25 10.93 -12.10
C TRP A 14 -28.29 11.90 -10.92
N GLU A 15 -27.11 12.35 -10.50
CA GLU A 15 -26.91 13.30 -9.40
C GLU A 15 -25.93 14.43 -9.79
N PRO A 16 -25.90 15.56 -9.08
CA PRO A 16 -24.87 16.58 -9.25
C PRO A 16 -23.46 16.02 -9.03
N PHE A 17 -22.46 16.58 -9.73
CA PHE A 17 -21.07 16.18 -9.52
C PHE A 17 -20.60 16.53 -8.11
N GLN A 18 -19.87 15.60 -7.48
CA GLN A 18 -19.17 15.81 -6.22
C GLN A 18 -17.76 15.25 -6.37
N ALA A 19 -16.76 15.98 -5.85
CA ALA A 19 -15.38 15.54 -5.87
C ALA A 19 -15.12 14.34 -4.94
N GLU A 20 -15.94 14.19 -3.89
CA GLU A 20 -15.85 13.14 -2.90
C GLU A 20 -17.24 12.57 -2.63
N LYS A 21 -17.33 11.25 -2.41
CA LYS A 21 -18.59 10.59 -2.08
C LYS A 21 -18.32 9.37 -1.19
N ALA A 22 -19.07 9.27 -0.09
CA ALA A 22 -19.09 8.06 0.72
C ALA A 22 -19.71 6.92 -0.09
N TRP A 23 -18.98 5.81 -0.23
CA TRP A 23 -19.35 4.71 -1.10
C TRP A 23 -19.02 3.36 -0.47
N THR A 24 -19.88 2.37 -0.69
CA THR A 24 -19.59 0.98 -0.31
C THR A 24 -19.22 0.21 -1.57
N LEU A 25 -17.98 -0.27 -1.62
CA LEU A 25 -17.48 -1.07 -2.71
C LEU A 25 -17.98 -2.51 -2.61
N ALA A 26 -18.25 -3.12 -3.76
CA ALA A 26 -18.62 -4.53 -3.89
C ALA A 26 -17.52 -5.27 -4.65
N PRO A 27 -16.44 -5.71 -3.98
CA PRO A 27 -15.36 -6.41 -4.65
C PRO A 27 -15.79 -7.79 -5.14
N ASP A 28 -15.22 -8.22 -6.25
CA ASP A 28 -15.35 -9.59 -6.72
C ASP A 28 -14.69 -10.56 -5.72
N PRO A 29 -15.39 -11.60 -5.23
CA PRO A 29 -14.91 -12.46 -4.16
C PRO A 29 -13.73 -13.36 -4.55
N LYS A 30 -13.34 -13.40 -5.83
CA LYS A 30 -12.17 -14.16 -6.30
C LYS A 30 -10.95 -13.29 -6.50
N THR A 31 -11.14 -12.00 -6.82
CA THR A 31 -10.04 -11.08 -7.16
C THR A 31 -9.80 -10.01 -6.10
N ASP A 32 -10.76 -9.81 -5.18
CA ASP A 32 -10.79 -8.71 -4.22
C ASP A 32 -10.81 -7.32 -4.88
N VAL A 33 -11.14 -7.23 -6.16
CA VAL A 33 -11.22 -5.95 -6.89
C VAL A 33 -12.67 -5.53 -7.06
N ALA A 34 -12.99 -4.32 -6.64
CA ALA A 34 -14.24 -3.63 -6.94
C ALA A 34 -14.01 -2.69 -8.12
N ILE A 35 -14.91 -2.70 -9.09
CA ILE A 35 -14.89 -1.75 -10.21
C ILE A 35 -15.98 -0.71 -9.99
N VAL A 36 -15.59 0.55 -10.04
CA VAL A 36 -16.52 1.68 -10.02
C VAL A 36 -16.67 2.19 -11.44
N TYR A 37 -17.93 2.35 -11.87
CA TYR A 37 -18.31 2.87 -13.18
C TYR A 37 -18.89 4.26 -13.01
N VAL A 38 -18.49 5.21 -13.85
CA VAL A 38 -19.03 6.57 -13.85
C VAL A 38 -19.35 7.04 -15.27
N LYS A 39 -20.45 7.77 -15.42
CA LYS A 39 -20.76 8.55 -16.61
C LYS A 39 -21.13 9.98 -16.22
N TYR A 40 -20.86 10.90 -17.13
CA TYR A 40 -21.19 12.31 -17.01
C TYR A 40 -22.27 12.68 -18.01
N ARG A 41 -23.06 13.70 -17.68
CA ARG A 41 -24.08 14.28 -18.54
C ARG A 41 -24.01 15.79 -18.41
N ASP A 42 -24.03 16.49 -19.53
CA ASP A 42 -24.07 17.95 -19.54
C ASP A 42 -25.51 18.50 -19.45
N GLU A 43 -25.64 19.83 -19.53
CA GLU A 43 -26.95 20.51 -19.50
C GLU A 43 -27.80 20.25 -20.74
N GLN A 44 -27.19 19.88 -21.87
CA GLN A 44 -27.88 19.53 -23.11
C GLN A 44 -28.35 18.05 -23.14
N GLY A 45 -28.02 17.28 -22.09
CA GLY A 45 -28.37 15.87 -21.99
C GLY A 45 -27.41 14.95 -22.73
N LEU A 46 -26.28 15.46 -23.22
CA LEU A 46 -25.26 14.63 -23.86
C LEU A 46 -24.48 13.85 -22.81
N GLU A 47 -24.37 12.54 -23.01
CA GLU A 47 -23.71 11.61 -22.07
C GLU A 47 -22.29 11.27 -22.53
N SER A 48 -21.36 11.11 -21.57
CA SER A 48 -20.01 10.62 -21.83
C SER A 48 -19.98 9.11 -22.07
N THR A 49 -18.84 8.61 -22.53
CA THR A 49 -18.46 7.20 -22.37
C THR A 49 -18.39 6.81 -20.89
N ILE A 50 -18.42 5.51 -20.61
CA ILE A 50 -18.23 4.98 -19.26
C ILE A 50 -16.74 5.04 -18.94
N GLU A 51 -16.42 5.75 -17.86
CA GLU A 51 -15.10 5.70 -17.24
C GLU A 51 -15.12 4.71 -16.07
N THR A 52 -13.99 4.05 -15.82
CA THR A 52 -13.89 3.02 -14.78
C THR A 52 -12.63 3.16 -13.96
N ASP A 53 -12.72 2.81 -12.68
CA ASP A 53 -11.56 2.61 -11.83
C ASP A 53 -11.64 1.25 -11.10
N GLY A 54 -10.50 0.59 -10.98
CA GLY A 54 -10.35 -0.72 -10.35
C GLY A 54 -9.69 -0.59 -9.00
N ILE A 55 -10.47 -0.76 -7.93
CA ILE A 55 -10.00 -0.61 -6.55
C ILE A 55 -9.88 -1.98 -5.91
N ARG A 56 -8.68 -2.35 -5.46
CA ARG A 56 -8.49 -3.57 -4.67
C ARG A 56 -8.94 -3.32 -3.23
N VAL A 57 -9.99 -4.01 -2.82
CA VAL A 57 -10.56 -3.94 -1.47
C VAL A 57 -9.88 -5.01 -0.62
N MET A 58 -9.18 -4.56 0.42
CA MET A 58 -8.48 -5.44 1.34
C MET A 58 -9.36 -5.65 2.58
N PRO A 59 -9.70 -6.90 2.97
CA PRO A 59 -10.39 -7.17 4.23
C PRO A 59 -9.59 -6.60 5.42
N SER A 60 -10.28 -6.17 6.47
CA SER A 60 -9.61 -5.73 7.70
C SER A 60 -8.72 -6.87 8.24
N GLY A 61 -7.43 -6.59 8.44
CA GLY A 61 -6.46 -7.59 8.88
C GLY A 61 -5.92 -8.51 7.77
N SER A 62 -6.23 -8.25 6.49
CA SER A 62 -5.57 -8.98 5.39
C SER A 62 -4.15 -8.50 5.12
N LEU A 63 -3.76 -7.35 5.67
CA LEU A 63 -2.41 -6.80 5.60
C LEU A 63 -1.61 -7.22 6.83
N GLY A 64 -0.35 -7.55 6.62
CA GLY A 64 0.64 -7.72 7.68
C GLY A 64 1.58 -6.52 7.78
N SER A 65 2.57 -6.62 8.65
CA SER A 65 3.60 -5.60 8.80
C SER A 65 4.94 -6.25 9.13
N ILE A 66 6.04 -5.56 8.81
CA ILE A 66 7.37 -5.96 9.24
C ILE A 66 7.92 -4.89 10.17
N LYS A 67 8.43 -5.30 11.33
CA LYS A 67 9.14 -4.43 12.27
C LYS A 67 10.56 -4.93 12.49
N GLY A 68 11.42 -4.02 12.93
CA GLY A 68 12.76 -4.35 13.36
C GLY A 68 13.53 -3.10 13.79
N LYS A 69 14.84 -3.26 13.96
CA LYS A 69 15.77 -2.18 14.25
C LYS A 69 16.88 -2.12 13.20
N GLY A 70 17.07 -0.97 12.58
CA GLY A 70 18.25 -0.65 11.78
C GLY A 70 19.23 0.15 12.63
N LEU A 71 20.45 -0.33 12.81
CA LEU A 71 21.52 0.36 13.51
C LEU A 71 22.61 0.77 12.52
N LEU A 72 23.34 1.82 12.87
CA LEU A 72 24.55 2.22 12.18
C LEU A 72 25.76 1.93 13.05
N GLU A 73 26.77 1.31 12.45
CA GLU A 73 28.03 1.07 13.13
C GLU A 73 28.70 2.39 13.58
N GLY A 74 29.04 2.47 14.87
CA GLY A 74 29.76 3.59 15.44
C GLY A 74 28.95 4.88 15.61
N GLN A 75 27.64 4.86 15.38
CA GLN A 75 26.75 5.99 15.68
C GLN A 75 25.86 5.70 16.88
N THR A 76 25.34 6.75 17.48
CA THR A 76 24.28 6.69 18.50
C THR A 76 22.92 7.12 17.96
N ASP A 77 22.92 7.89 16.85
CA ASP A 77 21.72 8.21 16.09
C ASP A 77 21.59 7.25 14.91
N HIS A 78 20.49 6.50 14.90
CA HIS A 78 20.19 5.52 13.87
C HIS A 78 19.05 5.95 12.95
N SER A 79 18.68 7.23 12.95
CA SER A 79 17.56 7.76 12.18
C SER A 79 17.86 7.88 10.69
N GLY A 80 16.86 7.70 9.82
CA GLY A 80 17.04 7.94 8.39
C GLY A 80 17.78 6.84 7.61
N ILE A 81 17.84 5.61 8.16
CA ILE A 81 18.07 4.42 7.33
C ILE A 81 16.77 4.17 6.56
N LEU A 82 16.86 4.13 5.24
CA LEU A 82 15.74 3.82 4.36
C LEU A 82 15.56 2.31 4.32
N VAL A 83 14.39 1.84 4.76
CA VAL A 83 13.98 0.44 4.72
C VAL A 83 12.89 0.28 3.67
N MET A 84 13.10 -0.57 2.68
CA MET A 84 12.13 -0.78 1.60
C MET A 84 12.00 -2.25 1.19
N ALA A 85 10.86 -2.57 0.58
CA ALA A 85 10.57 -3.85 -0.03
C ALA A 85 10.39 -3.69 -1.56
N PRO A 86 11.48 -3.81 -2.36
CA PRO A 86 11.43 -3.49 -3.79
C PRO A 86 10.70 -4.53 -4.65
N ASP A 87 10.56 -5.77 -4.18
CA ASP A 87 10.08 -6.90 -4.98
C ASP A 87 8.55 -6.91 -5.23
N ASN A 88 7.83 -5.89 -4.78
CA ASN A 88 6.37 -5.85 -4.87
C ASN A 88 5.88 -4.81 -5.89
N SER A 89 4.69 -5.05 -6.44
CA SER A 89 3.99 -4.09 -7.32
C SER A 89 3.65 -2.78 -6.62
N PHE A 90 3.68 -2.77 -5.28
CA PHE A 90 3.64 -1.58 -4.44
C PHE A 90 4.91 -1.54 -3.60
N VAL A 91 5.82 -0.62 -3.94
CA VAL A 91 7.03 -0.39 -3.16
C VAL A 91 6.63 0.31 -1.86
N GLN A 92 6.69 -0.43 -0.76
CA GLN A 92 6.58 0.15 0.57
C GLN A 92 7.96 0.57 1.06
N ALA A 93 8.04 1.74 1.68
CA ALA A 93 9.26 2.26 2.27
C ALA A 93 8.98 3.02 3.58
N THR A 94 9.94 2.97 4.48
CA THR A 94 9.92 3.70 5.76
C THR A 94 11.33 4.13 6.15
N PHE A 95 11.43 5.04 7.11
CA PHE A 95 12.70 5.44 7.69
C PHE A 95 12.78 5.00 9.15
N THR A 96 13.98 4.62 9.59
CA THR A 96 14.25 4.34 11.00
C THR A 96 14.16 5.61 11.85
N THR A 97 13.76 5.44 13.10
CA THR A 97 13.81 6.46 14.16
C THR A 97 15.23 6.63 14.72
N GLU A 98 15.47 7.60 15.62
CA GLU A 98 16.76 7.78 16.31
C GLU A 98 17.24 6.52 17.03
N ALA A 99 16.32 5.77 17.64
CA ALA A 99 16.59 4.49 18.31
C ALA A 99 16.75 3.30 17.33
N GLY A 100 16.63 3.54 16.03
CA GLY A 100 16.76 2.55 14.96
C GLY A 100 15.47 1.80 14.65
N ASP A 101 14.39 1.98 15.41
CA ASP A 101 13.12 1.29 15.18
C ASP A 101 12.52 1.68 13.83
N PHE A 102 11.98 0.69 13.11
CA PHE A 102 11.17 0.88 11.92
C PHE A 102 9.94 -0.03 11.92
N LEU A 103 8.90 0.42 11.21
CA LEU A 103 7.70 -0.35 10.93
C LEU A 103 7.34 -0.15 9.45
N LEU A 104 7.36 -1.23 8.70
CA LEU A 104 6.87 -1.31 7.33
C LEU A 104 5.46 -1.91 7.37
N ALA A 105 4.46 -1.05 7.35
CA ALA A 105 3.04 -1.43 7.47
C ALA A 105 2.42 -1.70 6.09
N ASP A 106 1.16 -2.17 6.12
CA ASP A 106 0.32 -2.33 4.94
C ASP A 106 0.94 -3.22 3.85
N LEU A 107 1.52 -4.34 4.28
CA LEU A 107 2.12 -5.33 3.40
C LEU A 107 1.12 -6.46 3.10
N LEU A 108 0.99 -6.81 1.83
CA LEU A 108 0.28 -8.02 1.41
C LEU A 108 0.95 -9.26 2.02
N PRO A 109 0.21 -10.31 2.41
CA PRO A 109 0.82 -11.55 2.85
C PRO A 109 1.68 -12.17 1.75
N GLY A 110 2.86 -12.65 2.09
CA GLY A 110 3.84 -13.15 1.12
C GLY A 110 5.26 -13.19 1.66
N GLN A 111 6.21 -13.54 0.79
CA GLN A 111 7.63 -13.45 1.07
C GLN A 111 8.22 -12.16 0.51
N TYR A 112 9.07 -11.53 1.31
CA TYR A 112 9.70 -10.26 1.01
C TYR A 112 11.21 -10.35 1.13
N ASN A 113 11.91 -9.67 0.22
CA ASN A 113 13.28 -9.25 0.45
C ASN A 113 13.27 -7.77 0.78
N LEU A 114 13.90 -7.42 1.89
CA LEU A 114 14.04 -6.05 2.34
C LEU A 114 15.43 -5.53 2.02
N LEU A 115 15.49 -4.25 1.67
CA LEU A 115 16.72 -3.52 1.45
C LEU A 115 16.79 -2.35 2.44
N LEU A 116 17.88 -2.30 3.21
CA LEU A 116 18.20 -1.21 4.11
C LEU A 116 19.38 -0.42 3.54
N THR A 117 19.21 0.89 3.36
CA THR A 117 20.24 1.76 2.77
C THR A 117 20.39 3.07 3.53
N ARG A 118 21.61 3.59 3.58
CA ARG A 118 21.91 4.96 4.02
C ARG A 118 23.19 5.45 3.33
N PRO A 119 23.30 6.75 2.96
CA PRO A 119 24.51 7.28 2.37
C PRO A 119 25.75 7.01 3.24
N SER A 120 26.85 6.61 2.61
CA SER A 120 28.13 6.27 3.26
C SER A 120 28.13 4.99 4.11
N TYR A 121 27.11 4.14 3.96
CA TYR A 121 27.05 2.81 4.57
C TYR A 121 26.78 1.75 3.50
N LEU A 122 27.32 0.55 3.72
CA LEU A 122 27.04 -0.60 2.88
C LEU A 122 25.56 -0.99 3.01
N PRO A 123 24.85 -1.19 1.89
CA PRO A 123 23.46 -1.66 1.94
C PRO A 123 23.38 -3.04 2.58
N GLN A 124 22.28 -3.32 3.27
CA GLN A 124 22.00 -4.63 3.85
C GLN A 124 20.69 -5.17 3.29
N GLU A 125 20.71 -6.44 2.89
CA GLU A 125 19.53 -7.15 2.39
C GLU A 125 19.09 -8.21 3.40
N VAL A 126 17.79 -8.27 3.65
CA VAL A 126 17.17 -9.32 4.48
C VAL A 126 16.21 -10.09 3.60
N THR A 127 16.56 -11.33 3.25
CA THR A 127 15.79 -12.15 2.32
C THR A 127 14.88 -13.15 3.03
N GLY A 128 13.81 -13.57 2.37
CA GLY A 128 12.91 -14.62 2.86
C GLY A 128 12.04 -14.21 4.06
N VAL A 129 11.80 -12.91 4.26
CA VAL A 129 10.93 -12.43 5.32
C VAL A 129 9.49 -12.80 4.99
N THR A 130 8.88 -13.66 5.80
CA THR A 130 7.49 -14.07 5.61
C THR A 130 6.56 -13.14 6.35
N VAL A 131 5.59 -12.57 5.64
CA VAL A 131 4.52 -11.72 6.19
C VAL A 131 3.21 -12.48 6.10
N ASN A 132 2.54 -12.62 7.24
CA ASN A 132 1.20 -13.20 7.31
C ASN A 132 0.15 -12.09 7.50
N ALA A 133 -1.07 -12.37 7.04
CA ALA A 133 -2.21 -11.47 7.21
C ALA A 133 -2.44 -11.16 8.69
N GLY A 134 -2.51 -9.87 9.04
CA GLY A 134 -2.83 -9.40 10.38
C GLY A 134 -1.70 -9.55 11.41
N GLU A 135 -0.55 -10.09 11.00
CA GLU A 135 0.60 -10.29 11.88
C GLU A 135 1.69 -9.23 11.67
N VAL A 136 2.45 -8.98 12.73
CA VAL A 136 3.65 -8.16 12.67
C VAL A 136 4.87 -9.07 12.77
N THR A 137 5.55 -9.26 11.64
CA THR A 137 6.79 -10.04 11.55
C THR A 137 7.95 -9.22 12.11
N ASP A 138 8.63 -9.74 13.13
CA ASP A 138 9.84 -9.12 13.68
C ASP A 138 11.08 -9.73 13.01
N ILE A 139 11.88 -8.89 12.34
CA ILE A 139 13.14 -9.33 11.70
C ILE A 139 14.38 -9.04 12.56
N GLY A 140 14.17 -8.60 13.81
CA GLY A 140 15.24 -8.32 14.75
C GLY A 140 16.03 -7.07 14.41
N THR A 141 17.35 -7.13 14.63
CA THR A 141 18.26 -5.98 14.49
C THR A 141 19.25 -6.21 13.35
N ILE A 142 19.37 -5.20 12.49
CA ILE A 142 20.26 -5.18 11.32
C ILE A 142 21.20 -4.00 11.49
N THR A 143 22.51 -4.26 11.45
CA THR A 143 23.54 -3.22 11.57
C THR A 143 24.14 -2.94 10.20
N LEU A 144 24.10 -1.69 9.77
CA LEU A 144 24.79 -1.23 8.57
C LEU A 144 26.22 -0.84 8.94
N VAL A 145 27.17 -1.40 8.20
CA VAL A 145 28.61 -1.14 8.33
C VAL A 145 28.98 0.02 7.42
N ARG A 146 29.89 0.87 7.87
CA ARG A 146 30.35 2.01 7.07
C ARG A 146 31.14 1.51 5.86
N GLU A 147 30.91 2.13 4.70
CA GLU A 147 31.68 1.86 3.47
C GLU A 147 33.12 2.40 3.55
#